data_AF-A0A2G9Y4K6-F1
#
_entry.id   AF-A0A2G9Y4K6-F1
#
_cell.length_a   1.000
_cell.length_b   1.000
_cell.length_c   1.000
_cell.angle_alpha   90.00
_cell.angle_beta   90.00
_cell.angle_gamma   90.00
#
_symmetry.space_group_name_H-M   'P 1'
#
loop_
_entity.id
_entity.type
_entity.pdbx_description
1 polymer ?
#
loop_
_entity_poly.entity_id
_entity_poly.type
_entity_poly.pdbx_seq_one_letter_code
_entity_poly.pdbx_strand_id
1 'polypeptide(L)'
;MAHEERIRIKEEKDNPMLSISLDTISRGKQALVFTGTKASAEKCAETIAAQLKENPDTIELSEKVLSFTSKATKQCHRLSRCLKKGIAF
;
A
#
# COMPACT_ATOMS: atom_id res chain seq x y z
N MET A 1 -24.51 19.81 14.16
CA MET A 1 -23.28 20.32 13.51
C MET A 1 -22.17 19.36 13.86
N ALA A 2 -21.63 18.63 12.89
CA ALA A 2 -20.57 17.67 13.15
C ALA A 2 -19.33 18.43 13.66
N HIS A 3 -18.84 18.07 14.84
CA HIS A 3 -17.55 18.56 15.31
C HIS A 3 -16.47 18.01 14.36
N GLU A 4 -15.82 18.91 13.64
CA GLU A 4 -14.69 18.57 12.78
C GLU A 4 -13.45 18.37 13.68
N GLU A 5 -13.32 17.16 14.22
CA GLU A 5 -12.15 16.79 15.01
C GLU A 5 -10.91 16.76 14.09
N ARG A 6 -9.99 17.72 14.28
CA ARG A 6 -8.75 17.79 13.50
C ARG A 6 -7.81 16.66 13.91
N ILE A 7 -7.74 15.63 13.08
CA ILE A 7 -6.79 14.52 13.27
C ILE A 7 -5.39 15.02 12.92
N ARG A 8 -4.48 15.00 13.90
CA ARG A 8 -3.05 15.24 13.65
C ARG A 8 -2.43 14.00 13.02
N ILE A 9 -1.67 14.19 11.95
CA ILE A 9 -0.91 13.14 11.26
C ILE A 9 0.51 13.15 11.81
N LYS A 10 1.07 11.97 12.07
CA LYS A 10 2.49 11.86 12.41
C LYS A 10 3.34 12.08 11.15
N GLU A 11 4.06 13.19 11.09
CA GLU A 11 4.96 13.51 9.97
C GLU A 11 6.29 12.74 10.13
N GLU A 12 6.30 11.48 9.71
CA GLU A 12 7.51 10.63 9.80
C GLU A 12 8.46 10.79 8.60
N LYS A 13 8.00 11.38 7.50
CA LYS A 13 8.73 11.50 6.23
C LYS A 13 8.49 12.85 5.55
N ASP A 14 9.46 13.30 4.76
CA ASP A 14 9.37 14.51 3.91
C ASP A 14 8.32 14.40 2.79
N ASN A 15 7.69 13.25 2.63
CA ASN A 15 6.63 13.01 1.65
C ASN A 15 5.27 12.90 2.36
N PRO A 16 4.36 13.88 2.18
CA PRO A 16 3.05 13.89 2.83
C PRO A 16 2.21 12.64 2.57
N MET A 17 2.28 12.07 1.36
CA MET A 17 1.56 10.84 1.02
C MET A 17 2.05 9.66 1.86
N LEU A 18 3.37 9.54 2.07
CA LEU A 18 3.93 8.48 2.91
C LEU A 18 3.53 8.68 4.38
N SER A 19 3.67 9.91 4.89
CA SER A 19 3.32 10.21 6.28
C SER A 19 1.85 9.87 6.59
N ILE A 20 0.92 10.26 5.71
CA ILE A 20 -0.51 9.94 5.88
C ILE A 20 -0.77 8.44 5.78
N SER A 21 -0.16 7.76 4.80
CA SER A 21 -0.38 6.32 4.59
C SER A 21 0.12 5.49 5.77
N LEU A 22 1.34 5.79 6.25
CA LEU A 22 1.95 5.08 7.37
C LEU A 22 1.24 5.38 8.70
N ASP A 23 0.86 6.63 8.95
CA ASP A 23 0.05 7.00 10.12
C ASP A 23 -1.30 6.23 10.11
N THR A 24 -1.97 6.18 8.96
CA THR A 24 -3.24 5.44 8.81
C THR A 24 -3.08 3.95 9.13
N ILE A 25 -2.04 3.30 8.58
CA ILE A 25 -1.74 1.89 8.84
C ILE A 25 -1.39 1.67 10.32
N SER A 26 -0.60 2.56 10.93
CA SER A 26 -0.20 2.45 12.35
C SER A 26 -1.39 2.53 13.31
N ARG A 27 -2.50 3.17 12.88
CA ARG A 27 -3.76 3.24 13.62
C ARG A 27 -4.68 2.04 13.38
N GLY A 28 -4.23 1.03 12.64
CA GLY A 28 -5.04 -0.13 12.26
C GLY A 28 -6.18 0.22 11.29
N LYS A 29 -6.01 1.29 10.50
CA LYS A 29 -7.00 1.76 9.52
C LYS A 29 -6.56 1.44 8.09
N GLN A 30 -7.43 1.74 7.13
CA GLN A 30 -7.20 1.56 5.69
C GLN A 30 -7.23 2.90 4.95
N ALA A 31 -6.52 2.98 3.83
CA ALA A 31 -6.47 4.15 2.97
C ALA A 31 -6.66 3.78 1.50
N LEU A 32 -7.29 4.66 0.73
CA LEU A 32 -7.28 4.65 -0.73
C LEU A 32 -6.51 5.87 -1.23
N VAL A 33 -5.47 5.65 -2.04
CA VAL A 33 -4.61 6.71 -2.57
C VAL A 33 -4.85 6.86 -4.07
N PHE A 34 -5.36 8.01 -4.47
CA PHE A 34 -5.60 8.32 -5.88
C PHE A 34 -4.35 8.94 -6.51
N THR A 35 -3.99 8.48 -7.71
CA THR A 35 -2.87 9.04 -8.49
C THR A 35 -3.30 9.27 -9.94
N GLY A 36 -2.54 10.07 -10.69
CA GLY A 36 -2.95 10.52 -12.04
C GLY A 36 -2.78 9.49 -13.16
N THR A 37 -1.98 8.44 -12.97
CA THR A 37 -1.67 7.45 -14.01
C THR A 37 -1.54 6.04 -13.45
N LYS A 38 -1.63 5.03 -14.30
CA LYS A 38 -1.30 3.64 -13.92
C LYS A 38 0.10 3.56 -13.33
N ALA A 39 1.12 4.06 -14.03
CA ALA A 39 2.51 3.97 -13.59
C ALA A 39 2.76 4.63 -12.22
N SER A 40 2.11 5.78 -11.95
CA SER A 40 2.21 6.43 -10.64
C SER A 40 1.56 5.62 -9.53
N ALA A 41 0.45 4.90 -9.80
CA ALA A 41 -0.19 4.04 -8.80
C ALA A 41 0.74 2.88 -8.40
N GLU A 42 1.32 2.20 -9.38
CA GLU A 42 2.26 1.10 -9.13
C GLU A 42 3.48 1.59 -8.33
N LYS A 43 4.04 2.74 -8.73
CA LYS A 43 5.19 3.33 -8.04
C LYS A 43 4.85 3.77 -6.60
N CYS A 44 3.68 4.38 -6.42
CA CYS A 44 3.20 4.83 -5.12
C CYS A 44 3.08 3.66 -4.13
N ALA A 45 2.40 2.58 -4.56
CA ALA A 45 2.27 1.36 -3.76
C ALA A 45 3.62 0.73 -3.42
N GLU A 46 4.55 0.64 -4.38
CA GLU A 46 5.91 0.13 -4.13
C GLU A 46 6.68 1.00 -3.12
N THR A 47 6.55 2.32 -3.20
CA THR A 47 7.20 3.26 -2.27
C THR A 47 6.63 3.11 -0.85
N ILE A 48 5.31 2.96 -0.68
CA ILE A 48 4.69 2.71 0.64
C ILE A 48 5.14 1.35 1.17
N ALA A 49 5.02 0.30 0.36
CA ALA A 49 5.38 -1.07 0.73
C ALA A 49 6.87 -1.17 1.14
N ALA A 50 7.77 -0.40 0.53
CA ALA A 50 9.18 -0.38 0.92
C ALA A 50 9.42 0.03 2.38
N GLN A 51 8.50 0.79 3.00
CA GLN A 51 8.60 1.24 4.40
C GLN A 51 8.02 0.23 5.40
N LEU A 52 7.36 -0.84 4.93
CA LEU A 52 6.66 -1.80 5.77
C LEU A 52 7.40 -3.13 5.86
N LYS A 53 7.18 -3.84 6.98
CA LYS A 53 7.55 -5.25 7.13
C LYS A 53 6.54 -6.13 6.39
N GLU A 54 6.92 -7.37 6.16
CA GLU A 54 5.97 -8.36 5.63
C GLU A 54 4.81 -8.57 6.63
N ASN A 55 3.61 -8.73 6.09
CA ASN A 55 2.41 -9.02 6.83
C ASN A 55 2.08 -10.51 6.63
N PRO A 56 2.17 -11.35 7.68
CA PRO A 56 1.85 -12.78 7.59
C PRO A 56 0.46 -13.07 7.01
N ASP A 57 -0.52 -12.21 7.31
CA ASP A 57 -1.92 -12.38 6.91
C ASP A 57 -2.13 -12.26 5.40
N THR A 58 -1.16 -11.69 4.67
CA THR A 58 -1.27 -11.44 3.23
C THR A 58 -0.31 -12.26 2.37
N ILE A 59 0.48 -13.15 2.97
CA ILE A 59 1.44 -14.01 2.26
C ILE A 59 0.70 -14.91 1.27
N GLU A 60 -0.34 -15.63 1.71
CA GLU A 60 -1.11 -16.53 0.84
C GLU A 60 -1.71 -15.78 -0.36
N LEU A 61 -2.26 -14.59 -0.13
CA LEU A 61 -2.81 -13.74 -1.18
C LEU A 61 -1.73 -13.31 -2.19
N SER A 62 -0.53 -12.97 -1.70
CA SER A 62 0.59 -12.58 -2.54
C SER A 62 1.05 -13.70 -3.47
N GLU A 63 0.95 -14.95 -3.05
CA GLU A 63 1.32 -16.13 -3.82
C GLU A 63 0.25 -16.49 -4.85
N LYS A 64 -1.04 -16.40 -4.47
CA LYS A 64 -2.18 -16.63 -5.37
C LYS A 64 -2.15 -15.74 -6.62
N VAL A 65 -1.68 -14.49 -6.48
CA VAL A 65 -1.55 -13.58 -7.63
C VAL A 65 -0.53 -14.07 -8.67
N LEU A 66 0.46 -14.86 -8.27
CA LEU A 66 1.45 -15.43 -9.17
C LEU A 66 0.92 -16.65 -9.94
N SER A 67 -0.10 -17.34 -9.42
CA SER A 67 -0.68 -18.54 -10.03
C SER A 67 -1.93 -18.26 -10.89
N PHE A 68 -2.36 -17.00 -11.02
CA PHE A 68 -3.59 -16.66 -11.73
C PHE A 68 -3.53 -16.92 -13.25
N THR A 69 -2.35 -16.79 -13.85
CA THR A 69 -2.12 -17.07 -15.27
C THR A 69 -1.09 -18.17 -15.43
N SER A 70 -1.09 -18.83 -16.60
CA SER A 70 -0.10 -19.88 -16.94
C SER A 70 1.35 -19.41 -16.78
N LYS A 71 1.61 -18.12 -16.94
CA LYS A 71 2.87 -17.46 -16.60
C LYS A 71 2.59 -16.10 -15.97
N ALA A 72 3.14 -15.87 -14.77
CA ALA A 72 3.02 -14.60 -14.07
C ALA A 72 3.65 -13.45 -14.90
N THR A 73 2.93 -12.34 -15.02
CA THR A 73 3.43 -11.15 -15.70
C THR A 73 4.37 -10.35 -14.79
N LYS A 74 5.13 -9.41 -15.37
CA LYS A 74 5.92 -8.44 -14.58
C LYS A 74 5.03 -7.68 -13.58
N GLN A 75 3.78 -7.37 -13.96
CA GLN A 75 2.84 -6.67 -13.09
C GLN A 75 2.40 -7.57 -11.92
N CYS A 76 2.12 -8.85 -12.16
CA CYS A 76 1.81 -9.82 -11.09
C CYS A 76 2.93 -9.94 -10.05
N HIS A 77 4.19 -9.98 -10.50
CA HIS A 77 5.33 -10.01 -9.57
C HIS A 77 5.46 -8.74 -8.73
N ARG A 78 5.19 -7.56 -9.33
CA ARG A 78 5.21 -6.29 -8.61
C ARG A 78 4.06 -6.21 -7.60
N LEU A 79 2.86 -6.61 -8.01
CA LEU A 79 1.69 -6.67 -7.14
C LEU A 79 1.91 -7.64 -5.98
N SER A 80 2.44 -8.84 -6.23
CA SER A 80 2.77 -9.83 -5.20
C SER A 80 3.72 -9.24 -4.13
N ARG A 81 4.76 -8.51 -4.54
CA ARG A 81 5.70 -7.85 -3.60
C ARG A 81 5.02 -6.81 -2.71
N CYS A 82 4.07 -6.04 -3.25
CA CYS A 82 3.28 -5.09 -2.46
C CYS A 82 2.32 -5.83 -1.53
N LEU A 83 1.64 -6.87 -2.03
CA LEU A 83 0.63 -7.63 -1.29
C LEU A 83 1.24 -8.30 -0.06
N LYS A 84 2.48 -8.82 -0.14
CA LYS A 84 3.22 -9.36 1.01
C LYS A 84 3.33 -8.40 2.19
N LYS A 85 3.09 -7.10 1.97
CA LYS A 85 3.19 -6.04 2.97
C LYS A 85 1.87 -5.31 3.21
N GLY A 86 0.75 -5.89 2.76
CA GLY A 86 -0.59 -5.32 2.93
C GLY A 86 -0.92 -4.14 2.01
N ILE A 87 -0.19 -3.96 0.90
CA ILE A 87 -0.39 -2.86 -0.05
C ILE A 87 -0.75 -3.42 -1.44
N ALA A 88 -1.59 -2.71 -2.19
CA ALA A 88 -1.95 -3.06 -3.58
C ALA A 88 -2.03 -1.81 -4.46
N PHE A 89 -2.05 -2.02 -5.79
CA PHE A 89 -2.26 -1.01 -6.81
C PHE A 89 -3.08 -1.57 -7.98
#